data_AF-A0A536UHM4-F1
#
_entry.id   AF-A0A536UHM4-F1
#
_cell.length_a   1.000
_cell.length_b   1.000
_cell.length_c   1.000
_cell.angle_alpha   90.00
_cell.angle_beta   90.00
_cell.angle_gamma   90.00
#
_symmetry.space_group_name_H-M   'P 1'
#
loop_
_entity.id
_entity.type
_entity.pdbx_description
1 polymer ?
#
loop_
_entity_poly.entity_id
_entity_poly.type
_entity_poly.pdbx_seq_one_letter_code
_entity_poly.pdbx_strand_id
1 'polypeptide(L)' 'MLDIQDDSAQHVGHAGSEAGGRHFSVTIVSEHFLGLSRLARHRAVLDRVGDLIPHPVHALAIRAYAPDEFPSSRKD' A
#
# COMPACT_ATOMS: atom_id res chain seq x y z
N MET A 1 4.79 -9.56 -7.68
CA MET A 1 5.77 -8.76 -6.91
C MET A 1 5.08 -8.13 -5.72
N LEU A 2 5.74 -8.09 -4.57
CA LEU A 2 5.27 -7.37 -3.38
C LEU A 2 6.43 -6.54 -2.85
N ASP A 3 6.18 -5.26 -2.65
CA ASP A 3 7.10 -4.30 -2.06
C ASP A 3 6.37 -3.51 -0.97
N ILE A 4 6.99 -3.36 0.19
CA ILE A 4 6.43 -2.71 1.37
C ILE A 4 7.46 -1.74 1.92
N GLN A 5 7.08 -0.47 2.02
CA GLN A 5 7.92 0.60 2.55
C GLN A 5 7.27 1.17 3.83
N ASP A 6 8.07 1.32 4.89
CA ASP A 6 7.66 2.00 6.12
C ASP A 6 7.97 3.49 5.98
N ASP A 7 6.92 4.31 5.91
CA ASP A 7 6.98 5.76 5.77
C ASP A 7 6.82 6.48 7.11
N SER A 8 6.82 5.74 8.23
CA SER A 8 6.54 6.29 9.57
C SER A 8 7.54 7.38 9.98
N ALA A 9 8.78 7.30 9.51
CA ALA A 9 9.84 8.27 9.81
C ALA A 9 9.65 9.63 9.11
N GLN A 10 8.88 9.68 8.01
CA GLN A 10 8.64 10.94 7.27
C GLN A 10 7.69 11.90 8.00
N HIS A 11 7.13 11.47 9.14
CA HIS A 11 6.14 12.21 9.91
C HIS A 11 6.60 12.61 11.33
N VAL A 12 7.86 12.33 11.70
CA VAL A 12 8.46 12.82 12.95
C VAL A 12 8.55 14.35 12.89
N GLY A 13 7.67 15.05 13.62
CA GLY A 13 7.73 16.50 13.82
C GLY A 13 6.53 17.34 13.34
N HIS A 14 5.47 16.74 12.77
CA HIS A 14 4.23 17.46 12.44
C HIS A 14 3.11 17.18 13.46
N ALA A 15 2.16 18.11 13.61
CA ALA A 15 1.05 18.06 14.59
C ALA A 15 0.08 16.85 14.46
N GLY A 16 0.27 15.97 13.46
CA GLY A 16 -0.42 14.67 13.36
C GLY A 16 0.37 13.48 13.91
N SER A 17 1.62 13.71 14.35
CA SER A 17 2.52 12.68 14.90
C SER A 17 2.08 12.16 16.27
N GLU A 18 1.06 12.76 16.87
CA GLU A 18 0.53 12.41 18.19
C GLU A 18 -0.33 11.12 18.17
N ALA A 19 -0.74 10.65 16.98
CA ALA A 19 -1.48 9.38 16.84
C ALA A 19 -0.57 8.13 16.80
N GLY A 20 0.76 8.30 16.70
CA GLY A 20 1.78 7.26 16.94
C GLY A 20 1.73 6.00 16.06
N GLY A 21 0.85 5.92 15.06
CA GLY A 21 0.68 4.72 14.25
C GLY A 21 1.55 4.69 13.00
N ARG A 22 1.86 3.49 12.52
CA ARG A 22 2.80 3.28 11.42
C ARG A 22 2.14 3.57 10.06
N HIS A 23 2.85 4.28 9.19
CA HIS A 23 2.43 4.52 7.81
C HIS A 23 3.18 3.57 6.89
N PHE A 24 2.44 2.90 6.00
CA PHE A 24 3.03 2.00 5.02
C PHE A 24 2.61 2.35 3.61
N SER A 25 3.54 2.22 2.67
CA SER A 25 3.25 2.16 1.24
C SER A 25 3.47 0.74 0.75
N VAL A 26 2.48 0.19 0.04
CA VAL A 26 2.56 -1.15 -0.55
C VAL A 26 2.41 -1.08 -2.05
N THR A 27 3.32 -1.75 -2.76
CA THR A 27 3.24 -1.96 -4.20
C THR A 27 3.05 -3.44 -4.48
N ILE A 28 1.94 -3.78 -5.14
CA ILE A 28 1.55 -5.17 -5.43
C ILE A 28 1.36 -5.31 -6.93
N VAL A 29 2.08 -6.26 -7.52
CA VAL A 29 1.91 -6.66 -8.92
C VAL A 29 1.41 -8.09 -8.98
N SER A 30 0.22 -8.30 -9.53
CA SER A 30 -0.45 -9.61 -9.54
C SER A 30 -1.47 -9.73 -10.68
N GLU A 31 -1.57 -10.93 -11.27
CA GLU A 31 -2.58 -11.28 -12.28
C GLU A 31 -4.02 -11.14 -11.75
N HIS A 32 -4.22 -11.25 -10.44
CA HIS A 32 -5.52 -11.04 -9.79
C HIS A 32 -6.10 -9.63 -10.01
N PHE A 33 -5.29 -8.67 -10.48
CA PHE A 33 -5.72 -7.31 -10.76
C PHE A 33 -6.11 -7.05 -12.23
N LEU A 34 -5.95 -8.05 -13.11
CA LEU A 34 -6.34 -7.95 -14.52
C LEU A 34 -7.83 -7.61 -14.65
N GLY A 35 -8.13 -6.59 -15.45
CA GLY A 35 -9.51 -6.13 -15.70
C GLY A 35 -10.20 -5.44 -14.51
N LEU A 36 -9.57 -5.39 -13.32
CA LEU A 36 -10.14 -4.71 -12.16
C LEU A 36 -9.89 -3.21 -12.21
N SER A 37 -10.89 -2.41 -11.79
CA SER A 37 -10.71 -0.98 -11.58
C SER A 37 -9.80 -0.71 -10.37
N ARG A 38 -9.19 0.47 -10.33
CA ARG A 38 -8.36 0.89 -9.18
C ARG A 38 -9.07 0.73 -7.83
N LEU A 39 -10.34 1.10 -7.76
CA LEU A 39 -11.13 0.96 -6.53
C LEU A 39 -11.35 -0.51 -6.15
N ALA A 40 -11.63 -1.38 -7.12
CA ALA A 40 -11.79 -2.82 -6.87
C ALA A 40 -10.49 -3.45 -6.34
N ARG A 41 -9.34 -3.04 -6.90
CA ARG A 41 -8.02 -3.49 -6.42
C ARG A 41 -7.75 -3.02 -4.99
N HIS A 42 -8.02 -1.75 -4.68
CA HIS A 42 -7.88 -1.23 -3.32
C HIS A 42 -8.78 -1.98 -2.34
N ARG A 43 -10.05 -2.23 -2.69
CA ARG A 43 -10.96 -3.03 -1.85
C ARG A 43 -10.44 -4.44 -1.62
N ALA A 44 -9.96 -5.12 -2.65
CA ALA A 44 -9.40 -6.47 -2.52
C ALA A 44 -8.17 -6.52 -1.59
N VAL A 45 -7.34 -5.48 -1.60
CA VAL A 45 -6.20 -5.36 -0.67
C VAL A 45 -6.67 -5.06 0.74
N LEU A 46 -7.55 -4.07 0.92
CA LEU A 46 -8.08 -3.67 2.22
C LEU A 46 -8.88 -4.79 2.89
N ASP A 47 -9.60 -5.62 2.14
CA ASP A 47 -10.32 -6.80 2.65
C ASP A 47 -9.37 -7.79 3.36
N ARG A 48 -8.10 -7.85 2.93
CA ARG A 48 -7.09 -8.76 3.49
C ARG A 48 -6.31 -8.20 4.66
N VAL A 49 -6.29 -6.88 4.83
CA VAL A 49 -5.48 -6.20 5.86
C VAL A 49 -6.33 -5.28 6.75
N GLY A 50 -7.65 -5.38 6.64
CA GLY A 50 -8.59 -4.52 7.34
C GLY A 50 -8.51 -4.68 8.85
N ASP A 51 -8.15 -5.87 9.34
CA ASP A 51 -7.91 -6.14 10.76
C ASP A 51 -6.69 -5.40 11.33
N LEU A 52 -5.78 -4.93 10.46
CA LEU A 52 -4.59 -4.18 10.86
C LEU A 52 -4.81 -2.67 10.89
N ILE A 53 -5.96 -2.17 10.41
CA ILE A 53 -6.27 -0.75 10.22
C ILE A 53 -7.44 -0.33 11.15
N PRO A 54 -7.33 0.80 11.89
CA PRO A 54 -6.21 1.74 11.91
C PRO A 54 -5.11 1.36 12.91
N HIS A 55 -5.19 0.20 13.58
CA HIS A 55 -4.17 -0.23 14.54
C HIS A 55 -3.83 -1.71 14.34
N PRO A 56 -2.54 -2.07 14.18
CA PRO A 56 -1.33 -1.26 14.35
C PRO A 56 -0.95 -0.33 13.18
N VAL A 57 -1.64 -0.39 12.04
CA VAL A 57 -1.36 0.41 10.84
C VAL A 57 -2.31 1.60 10.75
N HIS A 58 -1.79 2.82 10.92
CA HIS A 58 -2.64 4.02 10.88
C HIS A 58 -3.11 4.36 9.48
N ALA A 59 -2.20 4.24 8.49
CA ALA A 59 -2.49 4.54 7.10
C ALA A 59 -1.72 3.61 6.17
N LEU A 60 -2.39 3.19 5.10
CA LEU A 60 -1.84 2.32 4.06
C LEU A 60 -2.05 2.94 2.68
N ALA A 61 -0.95 3.34 2.04
CA ALA A 61 -0.95 3.76 0.64
C ALA A 61 -0.83 2.52 -0.25
N ILE A 62 -1.83 2.29 -1.11
CA ILE A 62 -1.89 1.09 -1.97
C ILE A 62 -1.60 1.47 -3.41
N ARG A 63 -0.65 0.77 -4.02
CA ARG A 63 -0.38 0.76 -5.47
C ARG A 63 -0.52 -0.68 -5.97
N ALA A 64 -1.58 -0.95 -6.73
CA ALA A 64 -1.92 -2.31 -7.18
C ALA A 64 -2.02 -2.37 -8.71
N TYR A 65 -1.18 -3.19 -9.33
CA TYR A 65 -0.98 -3.27 -10.77
C TYR A 65 -1.16 -4.70 -11.29
N ALA A 66 -1.84 -4.88 -12.41
CA ALA A 66 -1.68 -6.08 -13.20
C ALA A 66 -0.27 -6.14 -13.79
N PRO A 67 0.23 -7.34 -14.17
CA PRO A 67 1.59 -7.48 -14.70
C PRO A 67 1.85 -6.63 -15.96
N ASP A 68 0.83 -6.47 -16.81
CA ASP A 68 0.90 -5.66 -18.04
C ASP A 68 0.97 -4.14 -17.78
N GLU A 69 0.50 -3.69 -16.61
CA GLU A 69 0.49 -2.28 -16.24
C GLU A 69 1.76 -1.85 -15.48
N PHE A 70 2.56 -2.81 -14.99
CA PHE A 70 3.75 -2.52 -14.22
C PHE A 70 4.97 -2.49 -15.15
N PRO A 71 5.64 -1.33 -15.31
CA PRO A 71 6.75 -1.22 -16.25
C PRO A 71 7.87 -2.18 -15.84
N SER A 72 8.35 -3.00 -16.78
CA SER A 72 9.38 -4.03 -16.59
C SER A 72 10.79 -3.51 -16.30
N SER A 73 10.93 -2.24 -15.91
CA SER A 73 12.23 -1.59 -15.73
C SER A 73 12.46 -1.26 -14.27
N ARG A 74 13.04 -2.24 -13.56
CA ARG A 74 14.12 -1.92 -12.64
C ARG A 74 15.32 -2.79 -12.99
N LYS A 75 16.17 -2.23 -13.86
CA LYS A 75 17.51 -2.73 -14.15
C LYS A 75 18.45 -1.72 -13.52
N ASP A 76 18.84 -1.99 -12.28
CA ASP A 76 19.99 -1.39 -11.60
C ASP A 76 20.89 -2.54 -11.15
#